data_AF-A0A3B1D759-F1
#
_entry.id   AF-A0A3B1D759-F1
#
_cell.length_a   1.000
_cell.length_b   1.000
_cell.length_c   1.000
_cell.angle_alpha   90.00
_cell.angle_beta   90.00
_cell.angle_gamma   90.00
#
_symmetry.space_group_name_H-M   'P 1'
#
loop_
_entity.id
_entity.type
_entity.pdbx_description
1 polymer ?
#
loop_
_entity_poly.entity_id
_entity_poly.type
_entity_poly.pdbx_seq_one_letter_code
_entity_poly.pdbx_strand_id
1 'polypeptide(L)'
;MRLDDQEKRALKKALEGVKGEIFLFGSRVDDSKKGGDIDVLILSSENAYRVSQEVSVKFFMECEEKIDVVVMDPDNLRMEQQAFLNVIQKKKFV
;
A
#
# COMPACT_ATOMS: atom_id res chain seq x y z
N MET A 1 12.51 -3.39 4.17
CA MET A 1 11.02 -3.42 4.26
C MET A 1 10.75 -4.43 5.32
N ARG A 2 10.20 -3.99 6.44
CA ARG A 2 9.99 -4.81 7.62
C ARG A 2 8.68 -5.59 7.50
N LEU A 3 8.65 -6.47 6.51
CA LEU A 3 7.59 -7.44 6.30
C LEU A 3 8.15 -8.85 6.52
N ASP A 4 7.42 -9.69 7.24
CA ASP A 4 7.71 -11.12 7.31
C ASP A 4 7.30 -11.84 6.01
N ASP A 5 7.56 -13.14 5.96
CA ASP A 5 7.31 -13.92 4.75
C ASP A 5 5.82 -14.18 4.50
N GLN A 6 4.98 -14.21 5.53
CA GLN A 6 3.54 -14.35 5.40
C GLN A 6 2.92 -13.04 4.89
N GLU A 7 3.25 -11.91 5.51
CA GLU A 7 2.84 -10.56 5.10
C GLU A 7 3.24 -10.30 3.64
N LYS A 8 4.48 -10.63 3.24
CA LYS A 8 4.93 -10.49 1.84
C LYS A 8 4.13 -11.33 0.85
N ARG A 9 3.82 -12.58 1.20
CA ARG A 9 3.03 -13.48 0.33
C ARG A 9 1.59 -12.98 0.20
N ALA A 10 0.96 -12.62 1.32
CA ALA A 10 -0.38 -12.07 1.37
C ALA A 10 -0.48 -10.79 0.52
N LEU A 11 0.50 -9.87 0.66
CA LEU A 11 0.52 -8.62 -0.09
C LEU A 11 0.68 -8.85 -1.60
N LYS A 12 1.59 -9.75 -2.01
CA LYS A 12 1.74 -10.12 -3.44
C LYS A 12 0.45 -10.66 -4.04
N LYS A 13 -0.26 -11.52 -3.31
CA LYS A 13 -1.53 -12.10 -3.76
C LYS A 13 -2.67 -11.08 -3.77
N ALA A 14 -2.72 -10.21 -2.76
CA ALA A 14 -3.72 -9.16 -2.68
C ALA A 14 -3.60 -8.13 -3.82
N LEU A 15 -2.37 -7.85 -4.26
CA LEU A 15 -2.06 -6.90 -5.33
C LEU A 15 -2.12 -7.53 -6.74
N GLU A 16 -2.38 -8.83 -6.84
CA GLU A 16 -2.46 -9.51 -8.13
C GLU A 16 -3.59 -8.91 -8.99
N GLY A 17 -3.22 -8.43 -10.19
CA GLY A 17 -4.12 -7.81 -11.16
C GLY A 17 -4.37 -6.31 -10.95
N VAL A 18 -3.87 -5.72 -9.86
CA VAL A 18 -3.91 -4.26 -9.67
C VAL A 18 -3.01 -3.57 -10.69
N LYS A 19 -3.53 -2.52 -11.35
CA LYS A 19 -2.76 -1.74 -12.31
C LYS A 19 -2.20 -0.50 -11.65
N GLY A 20 -0.96 -0.15 -11.99
CA GLY A 20 -0.32 1.07 -11.50
C GLY A 20 0.97 0.80 -10.75
N GLU A 21 1.50 1.84 -10.10
CA GLU A 21 2.71 1.73 -9.29
C GLU A 21 2.34 1.49 -7.82
N ILE A 22 2.96 0.50 -7.21
CA ILE A 22 2.68 0.10 -5.83
C ILE A 22 3.89 0.40 -4.96
N PHE A 23 3.64 0.93 -3.77
CA PHE A 23 4.65 1.29 -2.80
C PHE A 23 4.22 0.86 -1.41
N LEU A 24 5.18 0.50 -0.58
CA LEU A 24 5.01 0.59 0.86
C LEU A 24 5.43 1.99 1.32
N PHE A 25 4.72 2.53 2.30
CA PHE A 25 5.12 3.77 2.97
C PHE A 25 5.05 3.62 4.49
N GLY A 26 5.24 4.73 5.22
CA GLY A 26 4.99 4.75 6.66
C GLY A 26 6.08 4.07 7.50
N SER A 27 5.68 3.34 8.54
CA SER A 27 6.63 2.83 9.55
C SER A 27 7.43 1.60 9.09
N ARG A 28 6.87 0.82 8.15
CA ARG A 28 7.41 -0.48 7.70
C ARG A 28 8.46 -0.37 6.59
N VAL A 29 8.73 0.83 6.07
CA VAL A 29 9.82 1.08 5.12
C VAL A 29 11.19 1.28 5.77
N ASP A 30 11.20 1.60 7.06
CA ASP A 30 12.38 1.84 7.89
C ASP A 30 12.58 0.67 8.86
N ASP A 31 13.65 -0.09 8.66
CA ASP A 31 13.93 -1.29 9.44
C ASP A 31 14.41 -0.95 10.89
N SER A 32 14.71 0.33 11.19
CA SER A 32 15.09 0.80 12.53
C SER A 32 13.89 1.07 13.45
N LYS A 33 12.69 1.23 12.89
CA LYS A 33 11.45 1.49 13.64
C LYS A 33 10.84 0.20 14.19
N LYS A 34 10.04 0.32 15.25
CA LYS A 34 9.33 -0.80 15.91
C LYS A 34 7.82 -0.65 15.78
N GLY A 35 7.11 -1.78 15.67
CA GLY A 35 5.63 -1.82 15.62
C GLY A 35 5.03 -1.22 14.33
N GLY A 36 3.73 -0.95 14.34
CA GLY A 36 3.03 -0.25 13.28
C GLY A 36 2.41 -1.14 12.20
N ASP A 37 1.40 -0.58 11.55
CA ASP A 37 0.63 -1.20 10.47
C ASP A 37 1.39 -1.19 9.14
N ILE A 38 0.91 -1.96 8.17
CA ILE A 38 1.45 -1.97 6.81
C ILE A 38 0.67 -0.95 5.98
N ASP A 39 1.34 0.15 5.66
CA ASP A 39 0.80 1.19 4.79
C ASP A 39 1.16 0.94 3.32
N VAL A 40 0.14 0.79 2.46
CA VAL A 40 0.27 0.51 1.02
C VAL A 40 -0.27 1.68 0.21
N LEU A 41 0.57 2.26 -0.65
CA LEU A 41 0.18 3.28 -1.60
C LEU A 41 0.12 2.68 -3.01
N ILE A 42 -0.99 2.90 -3.70
CA ILE A 42 -1.21 2.49 -5.09
C ILE A 42 -1.46 3.75 -5.91
N LEU A 43 -0.57 4.03 -6.86
CA LEU A 43 -0.75 5.09 -7.85
C LEU A 43 -1.38 4.48 -9.09
N SER A 44 -2.69 4.70 -9.26
CA SER A 44 -3.52 4.06 -10.28
C SER A 44 -4.70 4.94 -10.67
N SER A 45 -5.06 4.93 -11.94
CA SER A 45 -6.29 5.54 -12.46
C SER A 45 -7.54 4.66 -12.23
N GLU A 46 -7.40 3.51 -11.58
CA GLU A 46 -8.52 2.65 -11.20
C GLU A 46 -9.37 3.28 -10.08
N ASN A 47 -10.59 2.77 -9.88
CA ASN A 47 -11.47 3.28 -8.83
C ASN A 47 -10.85 3.05 -7.44
N ALA A 48 -10.47 4.15 -6.78
CA ALA A 48 -9.75 4.12 -5.52
C ALA A 48 -10.43 3.27 -4.43
N TYR A 49 -11.73 3.47 -4.23
CA TYR A 49 -12.50 2.76 -3.20
C TYR A 49 -12.57 1.25 -3.47
N ARG A 50 -12.83 0.87 -4.72
CA ARG A 50 -12.89 -0.54 -5.13
C ARG A 50 -11.53 -1.22 -4.94
N VAL A 51 -10.45 -0.62 -5.45
CA VAL A 51 -9.10 -1.20 -5.35
C VAL A 51 -8.66 -1.29 -3.90
N SER A 52 -8.85 -0.24 -3.09
CA SER A 52 -8.47 -0.28 -1.67
C SER A 52 -9.21 -1.39 -0.93
N GLN A 53 -10.53 -1.51 -1.14
CA GLN A 53 -11.34 -2.54 -0.48
C GLN A 53 -10.93 -3.95 -0.94
N GLU A 54 -10.72 -4.16 -2.24
CA GLU A 54 -10.32 -5.45 -2.79
C GLU A 54 -8.97 -5.92 -2.25
N VAL A 55 -7.97 -5.03 -2.22
CA VAL A 55 -6.64 -5.33 -1.69
C VAL A 55 -6.69 -5.62 -0.19
N SER A 56 -7.36 -4.77 0.60
CA SER A 56 -7.50 -4.99 2.06
C SER A 56 -8.19 -6.31 2.38
N VAL A 57 -9.26 -6.67 1.65
CA VAL A 57 -9.99 -7.93 1.87
C VAL A 57 -9.15 -9.14 1.48
N LYS A 58 -8.51 -9.12 0.30
CA LYS A 58 -7.64 -10.23 -0.14
C LYS A 58 -6.47 -10.44 0.82
N PHE A 59 -5.84 -9.35 1.27
CA PHE A 59 -4.75 -9.45 2.24
C PHE A 59 -5.22 -10.10 3.55
N PHE A 60 -6.33 -9.61 4.11
CA PHE A 60 -6.90 -10.17 5.34
C PHE A 60 -7.24 -11.66 5.22
N MET A 61 -7.77 -12.10 4.07
CA MET A 61 -8.06 -13.52 3.86
C MET A 61 -6.80 -14.42 3.85
N GLU A 62 -5.62 -13.87 3.57
CA GLU A 62 -4.38 -14.65 3.46
C GLU A 62 -3.56 -14.69 4.74
N CYS A 63 -3.65 -13.68 5.61
CA CYS A 63 -2.85 -13.63 6.84
C CYS A 63 -3.59 -13.14 8.09
N GLU A 64 -4.90 -12.87 8.01
CA GLU A 64 -5.74 -12.43 9.15
C GLU A 64 -5.27 -11.11 9.80
N GLU A 65 -4.48 -10.32 9.08
CA GLU A 65 -4.02 -9.00 9.52
C GLU A 65 -4.63 -7.87 8.67
N LYS A 66 -4.63 -6.66 9.21
CA LYS A 66 -5.15 -5.47 8.53
C LYS A 66 -4.01 -4.66 7.91
N ILE A 67 -4.32 -4.00 6.79
CA ILE A 67 -3.44 -3.07 6.10
C ILE A 67 -4.19 -1.82 5.72
N ASP A 68 -3.47 -0.71 5.67
CA ASP A 68 -3.98 0.58 5.25
C ASP A 68 -3.64 0.80 3.77
N VAL A 69 -4.66 0.80 2.91
CA VAL A 69 -4.50 0.95 1.47
C VAL A 69 -4.98 2.33 1.03
N VAL A 70 -4.04 3.12 0.49
CA VAL A 70 -4.32 4.43 -0.09
C VAL A 70 -4.15 4.32 -1.60
N VAL A 71 -5.19 4.67 -2.35
CA VAL A 71 -5.14 4.70 -3.81
C VAL A 71 -5.28 6.14 -4.28
N MET A 72 -4.38 6.57 -5.16
CA MET A 72 -4.38 7.92 -5.73
C MET A 72 -4.24 7.84 -7.24
N ASP A 73 -5.02 8.64 -7.95
CA ASP A 73 -4.87 8.80 -9.39
C ASP A 73 -3.71 9.77 -9.68
N PRO A 74 -2.58 9.30 -10.26
CA PRO A 74 -1.43 10.14 -10.52
C PRO A 74 -1.73 11.29 -11.50
N ASP A 75 -2.77 11.16 -12.34
CA ASP A 75 -3.15 12.17 -13.33
C ASP A 75 -4.16 13.20 -12.75
N ASN A 76 -4.68 12.96 -11.55
CA ASN A 76 -5.69 13.81 -10.91
C ASN A 76 -5.47 13.96 -9.39
N LEU A 77 -4.24 14.28 -9.00
CA LEU A 77 -3.88 14.49 -7.60
C LEU A 77 -4.41 15.82 -7.06
N ARG A 78 -5.07 15.76 -5.91
CA ARG A 78 -5.41 16.96 -5.13
C ARG A 78 -4.15 17.54 -4.47
N MET A 79 -4.20 18.81 -4.10
CA MET A 79 -3.06 19.51 -3.47
C MET A 79 -2.58 18.79 -2.20
N GLU A 80 -3.50 18.29 -1.38
CA GLU A 80 -3.20 17.57 -0.14
C GLU A 80 -2.53 16.21 -0.43
N GLN A 81 -2.97 15.53 -1.49
CA GLN A 81 -2.37 14.27 -1.93
C GLN A 81 -0.95 14.50 -2.44
N GLN A 82 -0.74 15.54 -3.26
CA GLN A 82 0.59 15.90 -3.73
C GLN A 82 1.52 16.26 -2.56
N ALA A 83 1.04 17.06 -1.61
CA ALA A 83 1.81 17.42 -0.42
C ALA A 83 2.18 16.18 0.41
N PHE A 84 1.22 15.26 0.61
CA PHE A 84 1.45 13.98 1.27
C PHE A 84 2.54 13.16 0.56
N LEU A 85 2.46 13.01 -0.76
CA LEU A 85 3.45 12.25 -1.54
C LEU A 85 4.87 12.83 -1.44
N ASN A 86 5.01 14.13 -1.24
CA ASN A 86 6.29 14.81 -1.12
C ASN A 86 6.96 14.61 0.26
N VAL A 87 6.18 14.31 1.31
CA VAL A 87 6.70 14.19 2.68
C VAL A 87 6.88 12.76 3.15
N ILE A 88 6.13 11.81 2.59
CA ILE A 88 6.23 10.42 3.01
C ILE A 88 7.53 9.75 2.53
N GLN A 89 8.07 8.89 3.38
CA GLN A 89 9.04 7.91 2.94
C GLN A 89 8.29 6.71 2.33
N LYS A 90 8.60 6.37 1.08
CA LYS A 90 8.02 5.22 0.38
C LYS A 90 9.08 4.40 -0.33
N LYS A 91 8.87 3.08 -0.40
CA LYS A 91 9.70 2.14 -1.16
C LYS A 91 8.82 1.39 -2.15
N LYS A 92 9.24 1.37 -3.42
CA LYS A 92 8.51 0.67 -4.49
C LYS A 92 8.38 -0.81 -4.15
N PHE A 93 7.15 -1.32 -4.18
CA PHE A 93 6.83 -2.72 -3.98
C PHE A 93 6.76 -3.39 -5.36
N VAL A 94 7.44 -4.53 -5.47
CA VAL A 94 7.74 -5.22 -6.73
C VAL A 94 6.49 -5.84 -7.33
#